data_AF-A0A936I3K9-F1
#
_entry.id   AF-A0A936I3K9-F1
#
_cell.length_a   1.000
_cell.length_b   1.000
_cell.length_c   1.000
_cell.angle_alpha   90.00
_cell.angle_beta   90.00
_cell.angle_gamma   90.00
#
_symmetry.space_group_name_H-M   'P 1'
#
loop_
_entity.id
_entity.type
_entity.pdbx_description
1 polymer ?
#
loop_
_entity_poly.entity_id
_entity_poly.type
_entity_poly.pdbx_seq_one_letter_code
_entity_poly.pdbx_strand_id
1 'polypeptide(L)'
;MAIKKRKIVETAYAELALAGHVFDLDGETSRLALDKLDGMMGQWIAEGVDVGYQFPVDALDSDADDDSGLSFASFQAAYMSLAVVLAASHGKQLSTDTRAAASAGYNALRRQAAMPKGPYLPASFPMGAGNLRRGYVFTPAPDTSYVTIDPITGQQVTVE
;
A
#
# COMPACT_ATOMS: atom_id res chain seq x y z
N MET A 1 -13.55 7.81 4.71
CA MET A 1 -13.36 7.42 6.13
C MET A 1 -11.88 7.23 6.30
N ALA A 2 -11.25 8.08 7.11
CA ALA A 2 -9.80 8.17 7.31
C ALA A 2 -9.35 7.18 8.39
N ILE A 3 -8.24 6.48 8.18
CA ILE A 3 -7.65 5.58 9.17
C ILE A 3 -6.46 6.31 9.78
N LYS A 4 -6.58 6.69 11.05
CA LYS A 4 -5.50 7.35 11.77
C LYS A 4 -4.29 6.43 11.98
N LYS A 5 -3.08 6.98 11.92
CA LYS A 5 -1.83 6.25 12.19
C LYS A 5 -1.82 5.65 13.60
N ARG A 6 -2.33 6.37 14.61
CA ARG A 6 -2.51 5.89 15.99
C ARG A 6 -3.25 4.56 16.03
N LYS A 7 -4.31 4.41 15.24
CA LYS A 7 -5.13 3.19 15.23
C LYS A 7 -4.35 1.98 14.74
N ILE A 8 -3.47 2.16 13.76
CA ILE A 8 -2.61 1.09 13.23
C ILE A 8 -1.65 0.61 14.32
N VAL A 9 -1.00 1.56 15.01
CA VAL A 9 -0.04 1.28 16.09
C VAL A 9 -0.73 0.57 17.25
N GLU A 10 -1.85 1.11 17.75
CA GLU A 10 -2.62 0.48 18.84
C GLU A 10 -3.08 -0.94 18.49
N THR A 11 -3.53 -1.16 17.25
CA THR A 11 -3.99 -2.47 16.80
C THR A 11 -2.81 -3.45 16.71
N ALA A 12 -1.64 -3.01 16.24
CA ALA A 12 -0.44 -3.84 16.21
C ALA A 12 0.03 -4.24 17.61
N TYR A 13 -0.02 -3.32 18.59
CA TYR A 13 0.26 -3.65 19.98
C TYR A 13 -0.81 -4.54 20.61
N ALA A 14 -2.08 -4.40 20.22
CA ALA A 14 -3.14 -5.30 20.67
C ALA A 14 -2.92 -6.75 20.19
N GLU A 15 -2.44 -6.94 18.97
CA GLU A 15 -2.05 -8.27 18.47
C GLU A 15 -0.87 -8.86 19.25
N LEU A 16 0.11 -8.02 19.64
CA LEU A 16 1.20 -8.43 20.53
C LEU A 16 0.69 -8.79 21.93
N ALA A 17 -0.27 -8.03 22.45
CA ALA A 17 -0.84 -8.26 23.76
C ALA A 17 -1.72 -9.50 23.84
N LEU A 18 -2.47 -9.79 22.78
CA LEU A 18 -3.21 -11.03 22.63
C LEU A 18 -2.28 -12.25 22.58
N ALA A 19 -1.05 -12.08 22.06
CA ALA A 19 0.01 -13.08 22.15
C ALA A 19 0.62 -13.24 23.56
N GLY A 20 0.05 -12.59 24.58
CA GLY A 20 0.44 -12.71 25.99
C GLY A 20 1.32 -11.58 26.53
N HIS A 21 1.36 -10.42 25.85
CA HIS A 21 2.27 -9.32 26.19
C HIS A 21 1.52 -8.02 26.54
N VAL A 22 1.22 -7.79 27.81
CA VAL A 22 0.64 -6.51 28.23
C VAL A 22 1.69 -5.40 28.05
N PHE A 23 1.52 -4.58 27.02
CA PHE A 23 2.30 -3.36 26.80
C PHE A 23 1.46 -2.15 27.21
N ASP A 24 1.99 -1.35 28.13
CA ASP A 24 1.46 -0.02 28.39
C ASP A 24 2.13 0.93 27.40
N LEU A 25 1.34 1.67 26.62
CA LEU A 25 1.86 2.45 25.51
C LEU A 25 2.34 3.82 26.02
N ASP A 26 3.65 3.99 26.17
CA ASP A 26 4.23 5.29 26.46
C ASP A 26 4.40 6.15 25.18
N GLY A 27 4.49 7.46 25.37
CA GLY A 27 4.59 8.43 24.27
C GLY A 27 5.84 8.24 23.41
N GLU A 28 6.94 7.75 23.98
CA GLU A 28 8.19 7.51 23.24
C GLU A 28 8.11 6.23 22.42
N THR A 29 7.61 5.13 23.00
CA THR A 29 7.39 3.86 22.28
C THR A 29 6.40 4.01 21.13
N SER A 30 5.36 4.84 21.29
CA SER A 30 4.42 5.13 20.20
C SER A 30 5.08 5.88 19.03
N ARG A 31 5.99 6.84 19.31
CA ARG A 31 6.80 7.51 18.27
C ARG A 31 7.73 6.54 17.56
N LEU A 32 8.48 5.73 18.30
CA LEU A 32 9.35 4.71 17.71
C LEU A 32 8.58 3.69 16.85
N ALA A 33 7.33 3.40 17.19
CA ALA A 33 6.47 2.54 16.39
C ALA A 33 6.01 3.24 15.09
N LEU A 34 5.77 4.55 15.12
CA LEU A 34 5.48 5.34 13.92
C LEU A 34 6.68 5.40 12.98
N ASP A 35 7.88 5.64 13.50
CA ASP A 35 9.11 5.65 12.67
C ASP A 35 9.32 4.30 11.97
N LYS A 36 9.04 3.19 12.67
CA LYS A 36 9.09 1.85 12.09
C LYS A 36 7.98 1.62 11.07
N LEU A 37 6.79 2.16 11.28
CA LEU A 37 5.70 2.12 10.31
C LEU A 37 6.10 2.85 9.03
N ASP A 38 6.65 4.06 9.14
CA ASP A 38 7.09 4.86 8.00
C ASP A 38 8.24 4.18 7.25
N GLY A 39 9.23 3.64 7.96
CA GLY A 39 10.32 2.87 7.36
C GLY A 39 9.82 1.61 6.64
N MET A 40 8.86 0.90 7.22
CA MET A 40 8.23 -0.28 6.61
C MET A 40 7.44 0.09 5.34
N MET A 41 6.67 1.17 5.37
CA MET A 41 5.92 1.66 4.20
C MET A 41 6.87 2.14 3.09
N GLY A 42 7.97 2.79 3.44
CA GLY A 42 9.03 3.16 2.49
C GLY A 42 9.65 1.93 1.82
N GLN A 43 9.90 0.86 2.57
CA GLN A 43 10.37 -0.40 2.02
C GLN A 43 9.36 -1.02 1.03
N TRP A 44 8.06 -0.99 1.34
CA TRP A 44 7.03 -1.54 0.46
C TRP A 44 6.99 -0.83 -0.89
N ILE A 45 7.15 0.50 -0.90
CA ILE A 45 7.23 1.28 -2.14
C ILE A 45 8.46 0.90 -2.94
N ALA A 46 9.61 0.71 -2.28
CA ALA A 46 10.83 0.24 -2.95
C ALA A 46 10.67 -1.17 -3.57
N GLU A 47 9.84 -2.02 -2.97
CA GLU A 47 9.47 -3.34 -3.51
C GLU A 47 8.36 -3.28 -4.58
N GLY A 48 7.84 -2.09 -4.90
CA GLY A 48 6.79 -1.87 -5.90
C GLY A 48 5.38 -2.08 -5.38
N VAL A 49 5.18 -2.16 -4.06
CA VAL A 49 3.88 -2.26 -3.40
C VAL A 49 3.49 -0.88 -2.88
N ASP A 50 2.76 -0.12 -3.69
CA ASP A 50 2.19 1.17 -3.27
C ASP A 50 0.75 0.99 -2.78
N VAL A 51 0.53 1.35 -1.52
CA VAL A 51 -0.77 1.27 -0.82
C VAL A 51 -1.42 2.63 -0.61
N GLY A 52 -0.83 3.71 -1.14
CA GLY A 52 -1.32 5.08 -0.96
C GLY A 52 -1.05 5.64 0.45
N TYR A 53 0.03 5.19 1.10
CA TYR A 53 0.39 5.68 2.44
C TYR A 53 0.84 7.14 2.41
N GLN A 54 0.30 7.95 3.31
CA GLN A 54 0.68 9.35 3.45
C GLN A 54 1.92 9.50 4.34
N PHE A 55 3.05 9.76 3.70
CA PHE A 55 4.29 10.09 4.41
C PHE A 55 4.22 11.49 5.03
N PRO A 56 4.84 11.68 6.20
CA PRO A 56 5.04 13.02 6.73
C PRO A 56 5.94 13.83 5.79
N VAL A 57 5.78 15.15 5.80
CA VAL A 57 6.60 16.07 4.99
C VAL A 57 8.07 16.00 5.43
N ASP A 58 8.29 15.86 6.74
CA ASP A 58 9.59 15.65 7.34
C ASP A 58 9.68 14.24 7.95
N ALA A 59 10.76 13.53 7.67
CA ALA A 59 10.96 12.14 8.11
C ALA A 59 11.00 11.93 9.63
N LEU A 60 11.05 13.01 10.42
CA LEU A 60 11.12 13.00 11.89
C LEU A 60 9.84 13.54 12.55
N ASP A 61 8.87 14.01 11.76
CA ASP A 61 7.66 14.67 12.26
C ASP A 61 6.39 13.91 11.82
N SER A 62 6.34 12.61 12.11
CA SER A 62 5.10 11.85 11.96
C SER A 62 4.21 12.04 13.19
N ASP A 63 3.00 12.56 12.99
CA ASP A 63 1.97 12.60 14.03
C ASP A 63 1.16 11.29 14.06
N ALA A 64 0.77 10.86 15.26
CA ALA A 64 -0.13 9.74 15.47
C ALA A 64 -1.57 10.07 15.06
N ASP A 65 -1.97 11.34 15.16
CA ASP A 65 -3.34 11.77 14.84
C ASP A 65 -3.60 11.98 13.35
N ASP A 66 -2.55 11.94 12.53
CA ASP A 66 -2.63 12.09 11.08
C ASP A 66 -3.34 10.90 10.40
N ASP A 67 -3.98 11.21 9.26
CA ASP A 67 -4.52 10.19 8.38
C ASP A 67 -3.38 9.42 7.70
N SER A 68 -3.50 8.10 7.67
CA SER A 68 -2.52 7.22 7.03
C SER A 68 -2.68 7.13 5.52
N GLY A 69 -3.83 7.52 4.96
CA GLY A 69 -4.15 7.35 3.55
C GLY A 69 -4.42 5.89 3.13
N LEU A 70 -4.28 4.93 4.06
CA LEU A 70 -4.45 3.52 3.77
C LEU A 70 -5.89 3.16 3.46
N SER A 71 -6.07 2.33 2.44
CA SER A 71 -7.33 1.63 2.19
C SER A 71 -7.62 0.60 3.29
N PHE A 72 -8.89 0.26 3.48
CA PHE A 72 -9.28 -0.79 4.43
C PHE A 72 -8.70 -2.17 4.06
N ALA A 73 -8.47 -2.41 2.76
CA ALA A 73 -7.86 -3.66 2.28
C ALA A 73 -6.38 -3.78 2.69
N SER A 74 -5.64 -2.67 2.68
CA SER A 74 -4.23 -2.62 3.09
C SER A 74 -4.05 -2.47 4.60
N PHE A 75 -5.07 -2.00 5.33
CA PHE A 75 -5.03 -1.82 6.78
C PHE A 75 -4.64 -3.09 7.52
N GLN A 76 -5.24 -4.23 7.17
CA GLN A 76 -4.96 -5.50 7.84
C GLN A 76 -3.51 -5.94 7.68
N ALA A 77 -3.00 -5.90 6.44
CA ALA A 77 -1.63 -6.27 6.14
C ALA A 77 -0.63 -5.33 6.84
N ALA A 78 -0.96 -4.03 6.95
CA ALA A 78 -0.12 -3.03 7.59
C ALA A 78 0.09 -3.30 9.09
N TYR A 79 -0.99 -3.44 9.88
CA TYR A 79 -0.83 -3.64 11.33
C TYR A 79 -0.21 -5.01 11.66
N MET A 80 -0.52 -6.06 10.88
CA MET A 80 0.06 -7.39 11.09
C MET A 80 1.57 -7.41 10.79
N SER A 81 2.00 -6.73 9.73
CA SER A 81 3.42 -6.62 9.39
C SER A 81 4.17 -5.74 10.39
N LEU A 82 3.54 -4.65 10.86
CA LEU A 82 4.07 -3.80 11.93
C LEU A 82 4.28 -4.61 13.22
N ALA A 83 3.32 -5.47 13.60
CA ALA A 83 3.46 -6.34 14.78
C ALA A 83 4.68 -7.28 14.67
N VAL A 84 4.99 -7.80 13.47
CA VAL A 84 6.19 -8.63 13.23
C VAL A 84 7.48 -7.81 13.44
N VAL A 85 7.54 -6.60 12.89
CA VAL A 85 8.71 -5.71 13.03
C VAL A 85 8.91 -5.30 14.49
N LEU A 86 7.83 -4.95 15.19
CA LEU A 86 7.87 -4.60 16.61
C LEU A 86 8.33 -5.80 17.46
N ALA A 87 7.77 -6.99 17.23
CA ALA A 87 8.19 -8.22 17.94
C ALA A 87 9.70 -8.47 17.78
N ALA A 88 10.24 -8.34 16.56
CA ALA A 88 11.66 -8.50 16.29
C ALA A 88 12.51 -7.46 17.04
N SER A 89 12.08 -6.21 17.07
CA SER A 89 12.81 -5.13 17.75
C SER A 89 12.85 -5.27 19.28
N HIS A 90 11.83 -5.89 19.87
CA HIS A 90 11.79 -6.18 21.31
C HIS A 90 12.39 -7.56 21.65
N GLY A 91 12.92 -8.29 20.66
CA GLY A 91 13.53 -9.62 20.86
C GLY A 91 12.54 -10.70 21.30
N LYS A 92 11.26 -10.56 20.94
CA LYS A 92 10.19 -11.48 21.32
C LYS A 92 9.64 -12.24 20.12
N GLN A 93 9.09 -13.43 20.38
CA GLN A 93 8.54 -14.29 19.35
C GLN A 93 7.03 -14.06 19.24
N LEU A 94 6.59 -13.54 18.09
CA LEU A 94 5.17 -13.47 17.73
C LEU A 94 4.61 -14.87 17.45
N SER A 95 3.31 -15.06 17.71
CA SER A 95 2.56 -16.26 17.32
C SER A 95 2.81 -16.61 15.85
N THR A 96 2.91 -17.92 15.58
CA THR A 96 3.12 -18.44 14.22
C THR A 96 1.95 -18.12 13.30
N ASP A 97 0.74 -18.07 13.83
CA ASP A 97 -0.48 -17.78 13.06
C ASP A 97 -0.50 -16.32 12.59
N THR A 98 -0.21 -15.37 13.50
CA THR A 98 -0.12 -13.94 13.14
C THR A 98 0.98 -13.67 12.11
N ARG A 99 2.12 -14.38 12.19
CA ARG A 99 3.18 -14.27 11.18
C ARG A 99 2.76 -14.81 9.82
N ALA A 100 2.01 -15.93 9.80
CA ALA A 100 1.45 -16.49 8.59
C ALA A 100 0.42 -15.53 7.97
N ALA A 101 -0.45 -14.95 8.79
CA ALA A 101 -1.44 -13.95 8.36
C ALA A 101 -0.77 -12.68 7.80
N ALA A 102 0.28 -12.17 8.45
CA ALA A 102 1.05 -11.03 7.96
C ALA A 102 1.65 -11.33 6.58
N SER A 103 2.29 -12.50 6.42
CA SER A 103 2.88 -12.93 5.15
C SER A 103 1.82 -13.12 4.07
N ALA A 104 0.67 -13.69 4.40
CA ALA A 104 -0.44 -13.86 3.47
C ALA A 104 -1.02 -12.51 3.00
N GLY A 105 -1.21 -11.57 3.94
CA GLY A 105 -1.69 -10.21 3.64
C GLY A 105 -0.73 -9.45 2.74
N TYR A 106 0.57 -9.45 3.05
CA TYR A 106 1.58 -8.81 2.22
C TYR A 106 1.63 -9.41 0.80
N ASN A 107 1.60 -10.74 0.69
CA ASN A 107 1.58 -11.43 -0.59
C ASN A 107 0.30 -11.17 -1.40
N ALA A 108 -0.82 -10.83 -0.75
CA ALA A 108 -2.05 -10.43 -1.45
C ALA A 108 -1.89 -9.05 -2.07
N LEU A 109 -1.35 -8.08 -1.32
CA LEU A 109 -1.06 -6.73 -1.82
C LEU A 109 -0.04 -6.76 -2.96
N ARG A 110 1.03 -7.54 -2.81
CA ARG A 110 2.04 -7.69 -3.86
C ARG A 110 1.46 -8.30 -5.14
N ARG A 111 0.56 -9.28 -5.02
CA ARG A 111 -0.13 -9.86 -6.19
C ARG A 111 -1.02 -8.85 -6.89
N GLN A 112 -1.69 -8.00 -6.14
CA GLN A 112 -2.50 -6.92 -6.70
C GLN A 112 -1.63 -5.90 -7.43
N ALA A 113 -0.50 -5.49 -6.85
CA ALA A 113 0.45 -4.57 -7.48
C ALA A 113 1.11 -5.17 -8.74
N ALA A 114 1.34 -6.49 -8.76
CA ALA A 114 1.95 -7.19 -9.88
C ALA A 114 0.97 -7.55 -11.02
N MET A 115 -0.31 -7.15 -10.94
CA MET A 115 -1.26 -7.44 -12.01
C MET A 115 -0.85 -6.74 -13.32
N PRO A 116 -0.53 -7.48 -14.39
CA PRO A 116 -0.20 -6.86 -15.67
C PRO A 116 -1.44 -6.18 -16.25
N LYS A 117 -1.24 -5.04 -16.90
CA LYS A 117 -2.28 -4.47 -17.76
C LYS A 117 -2.61 -5.49 -18.85
N GLY A 118 -3.90 -5.70 -19.10
CA GLY A 118 -4.33 -6.64 -20.14
C GLY A 118 -3.68 -6.30 -21.49
N PRO A 119 -3.34 -7.31 -22.31
CA PRO A 119 -2.70 -7.06 -23.59
C PRO A 119 -3.61 -6.19 -24.46
N TYR A 120 -3.04 -5.16 -25.07
CA TYR A 120 -3.73 -4.39 -26.10
C TYR A 120 -3.97 -5.31 -27.30
N LEU A 121 -5.17 -5.27 -27.86
CA LEU A 121 -5.44 -5.91 -29.15
C LEU A 121 -4.64 -5.17 -30.23
N PRO A 122 -4.04 -5.90 -31.20
CA PRO A 122 -3.35 -5.26 -32.31
C PRO A 122 -4.34 -4.44 -33.14
N ALA A 123 -3.87 -3.35 -33.76
CA ALA A 123 -4.72 -2.46 -34.57
C ALA A 123 -5.40 -3.14 -35.78
N SER A 124 -5.00 -4.38 -36.10
CA SER A 124 -5.57 -5.22 -37.16
C SER A 124 -6.71 -6.12 -36.68
N PHE A 125 -7.07 -6.10 -35.39
CA PHE A 125 -8.11 -6.98 -34.86
C PHE A 125 -9.50 -6.44 -35.23
N PRO A 126 -10.36 -7.23 -35.90
CA PRO A 126 -11.68 -6.76 -36.31
C PRO A 126 -12.56 -6.56 -35.06
N MET A 127 -13.28 -5.43 -34.98
CA MET A 127 -14.11 -5.13 -33.80
C MET A 127 -15.42 -5.91 -33.74
N GLY A 128 -15.71 -6.71 -34.76
CA GLY A 128 -16.95 -7.48 -34.90
C GLY A 128 -18.15 -6.61 -35.32
N ALA A 129 -19.08 -7.22 -36.05
CA ALA A 129 -20.28 -6.55 -36.55
C ALA A 129 -21.27 -6.13 -35.44
N GLY A 130 -21.03 -6.55 -34.19
CA GLY A 130 -21.80 -6.15 -33.02
C GLY A 130 -21.33 -4.84 -32.36
N ASN A 131 -20.20 -4.26 -32.78
CA ASN A 131 -19.73 -2.99 -32.22
C ASN A 131 -20.44 -1.80 -32.88
N LEU A 132 -21.20 -1.04 -32.10
CA LEU A 132 -21.99 0.11 -32.57
C LEU A 132 -21.19 1.42 -32.66
N ARG A 133 -19.89 1.41 -32.30
CA ARG A 133 -19.01 2.57 -32.46
C ARG A 133 -18.81 2.87 -33.95
N ARG A 134 -19.48 3.90 -34.45
CA ARG A 134 -19.34 4.40 -35.83
C ARG A 134 -17.91 4.93 -36.04
N GLY A 135 -17.26 4.53 -37.13
CA GLY A 135 -16.00 5.11 -37.59
C GLY A 135 -14.77 4.20 -37.55
N TYR A 136 -14.86 3.01 -36.95
CA TYR A 136 -13.73 2.08 -36.88
C TYR A 136 -14.18 0.65 -37.28
N VAL A 137 -13.44 0.01 -38.19
CA VAL A 137 -13.66 -1.40 -38.58
C VAL A 137 -12.77 -2.35 -37.75
N PHE A 138 -11.58 -1.87 -37.39
CA PHE A 138 -10.60 -2.55 -36.56
C PHE A 138 -10.38 -1.80 -35.25
N THR A 139 -9.81 -2.47 -34.25
CA THR A 139 -9.45 -1.83 -32.97
C THR A 139 -8.47 -0.68 -33.23
N PRO A 140 -8.65 0.50 -32.59
CA PRO A 140 -7.71 1.61 -32.75
C PRO A 140 -6.32 1.20 -32.27
N ALA A 141 -5.28 1.81 -32.86
CA ALA A 141 -3.91 1.61 -32.39
C ALA A 141 -3.82 2.00 -30.91
N PRO A 142 -3.13 1.21 -30.07
CA PRO A 142 -2.91 1.60 -28.69
C PRO A 142 -2.15 2.92 -28.67
N ASP A 143 -2.61 3.84 -27.83
CA ASP A 143 -1.85 5.06 -27.56
C ASP A 143 -0.53 4.65 -26.90
N THR A 144 0.58 4.97 -27.57
CA THR A 144 1.94 4.70 -27.11
C THR A 144 2.64 5.96 -26.61
N SER A 145 1.92 7.09 -26.54
CA SER A 145 2.45 8.31 -25.95
C SER A 145 2.84 8.03 -24.49
N TYR A 146 4.01 8.55 -24.11
CA TYR A 146 4.41 8.51 -22.71
C TYR A 146 3.53 9.48 -21.94
N VAL A 147 2.82 8.97 -20.94
CA VAL A 147 2.12 9.84 -19.97
C VAL A 147 3.20 10.54 -19.17
N THR A 148 3.46 11.80 -19.49
CA THR A 148 4.36 12.63 -18.69
C THR A 148 3.53 13.23 -17.57
N ILE A 149 3.87 12.89 -16.33
CA ILE A 149 3.24 13.48 -15.15
C ILE A 149 4.01 14.76 -14.87
N ASP A 150 3.33 15.92 -14.91
CA ASP A 150 3.94 17.18 -14.53
C ASP A 150 4.31 17.11 -13.03
N PRO A 151 5.60 17.21 -12.65
CA PRO A 151 6.06 17.02 -11.28
C PRO A 151 5.51 18.06 -10.30
N ILE A 152 4.96 19.17 -10.79
CA ILE A 152 4.44 20.27 -9.95
C ILE A 152 2.93 20.15 -9.72
N THR A 153 2.17 19.66 -10.71
CA THR A 153 0.69 19.66 -10.68
C THR A 153 0.08 18.27 -10.62
N GLY A 154 0.85 17.20 -10.85
CA GLY A 154 0.37 15.82 -10.88
C GLY A 154 -0.61 15.53 -12.03
N GLN A 155 -0.82 16.48 -12.95
CA GLN A 155 -1.68 16.31 -14.10
C GLN A 155 -0.95 15.54 -15.21
N GLN A 156 -1.69 14.61 -15.84
CA GLN A 156 -1.21 13.88 -17.00
C GLN A 156 -1.22 14.82 -18.20
N VAL A 157 -0.04 15.15 -18.71
CA VAL A 157 0.10 15.90 -19.97
C VAL A 157 0.43 14.88 -21.06
N THR A 158 -0.51 14.67 -21.97
CA THR A 158 -0.27 13.91 -23.20
C THR A 158 0.55 14.81 -24.13
N VAL A 159 1.80 14.47 -24.35
CA VAL A 159 2.65 15.15 -25.35
C VAL A 159 2.48 14.38 -26.67
N GLU A 160 2.02 15.09 -27.71
CA GLU A 160 1.92 14.57 -29.09
C GLU A 160 3.27 14.20 -29.70
#